data_AF-A0A011NDZ9-F1
#
_entry.id   AF-A0A011NDZ9-F1
#
_cell.length_a   1.000
_cell.length_b   1.000
_cell.length_c   1.000
_cell.angle_alpha   90.00
_cell.angle_beta   90.00
_cell.angle_gamma   90.00
#
_symmetry.space_group_name_H-M   'P 1'
#
loop_
_entity.id
_entity.type
_entity.pdbx_description
1 polymer ?
#
loop_
_entity_poly.entity_id
_entity_poly.type
_entity_poly.pdbx_seq_one_letter_code
_entity_poly.pdbx_strand_id
1 'polypeptide(L)'
;MPPAAWDQALGDTARARPTAADEFPSERSRMKTIRFWMFAPALAIACTSATAALVIDGRQTQLQVSTQIGFVGSVNSATDSRQYSSVTSDLQPRLAGSDSGSGAVGDGSWIANYQYQLDQSIDYLPAGGFSASASVTLFAFAADQGVAAVDAQSGNRLELRFHLNTDESYGFTGITTDLASVILEQSAGSGVWNPLAEPTAGAFQYSLRLAAGQYRFAAVSSGYHDSSQGAGSSWAVQLMTMPEPGSLLLLATAVGVGMVAGRRQRRNE
;
A
#
# COMPACT_ATOMS: atom_id res chain seq x y z
N MET A 1 -22.54 32.65 -9.69
CA MET A 1 -23.17 31.32 -9.86
C MET A 1 -23.62 30.83 -8.49
N PRO A 2 -24.92 30.68 -8.23
CA PRO A 2 -25.44 29.89 -7.11
C PRO A 2 -25.98 28.52 -7.59
N PRO A 3 -26.01 27.46 -6.74
CA PRO A 3 -26.48 26.12 -7.12
C PRO A 3 -27.93 25.86 -6.68
N ALA A 4 -28.64 24.96 -7.36
CA ALA A 4 -29.93 24.43 -6.90
C ALA A 4 -30.16 22.96 -7.31
N ALA A 5 -30.52 22.16 -6.30
CA ALA A 5 -31.42 20.97 -6.24
C ALA A 5 -31.35 19.91 -7.38
N TRP A 6 -30.99 18.64 -7.16
CA TRP A 6 -31.69 17.56 -6.40
C TRP A 6 -33.21 17.53 -6.60
N ASP A 7 -33.70 16.63 -7.45
CA ASP A 7 -35.06 16.08 -7.36
C ASP A 7 -35.09 14.61 -7.83
N GLN A 8 -35.56 13.75 -6.93
CA GLN A 8 -36.00 12.37 -7.16
C GLN A 8 -37.41 12.38 -7.78
N ALA A 9 -37.70 11.39 -8.62
CA ALA A 9 -39.08 10.97 -8.89
C ALA A 9 -39.17 9.44 -8.94
N LEU A 10 -39.60 8.87 -7.82
CA LEU A 10 -40.25 7.56 -7.71
C LEU A 10 -41.66 7.68 -8.32
N GLY A 11 -42.01 6.75 -9.20
CA GLY A 11 -43.36 6.59 -9.76
C GLY A 11 -43.84 5.16 -9.56
N ASP A 12 -44.71 5.00 -8.57
CA ASP A 12 -45.45 3.80 -8.20
C ASP A 12 -46.56 3.42 -9.20
N THR A 13 -47.16 2.25 -8.92
CA THR A 13 -48.51 1.74 -9.30
C THR A 13 -48.58 0.76 -10.49
N ALA A 14 -49.36 -0.33 -10.46
CA ALA A 14 -50.05 -1.08 -9.41
C ALA A 14 -50.64 -2.37 -10.01
N ARG A 15 -50.68 -3.44 -9.20
CA ARG A 15 -51.75 -4.46 -9.02
C ARG A 15 -52.41 -5.16 -10.22
N ALA A 16 -52.39 -6.50 -10.15
CA ALA A 16 -53.63 -7.31 -10.16
C ALA A 16 -53.46 -8.60 -9.32
N ARG A 17 -54.50 -8.94 -8.55
CA ARG A 17 -54.60 -10.03 -7.53
C ARG A 17 -55.43 -11.22 -8.10
N PRO A 18 -55.53 -12.37 -7.37
CA PRO A 18 -55.86 -13.71 -7.88
C PRO A 18 -57.31 -14.16 -7.65
N THR A 19 -57.71 -15.29 -8.25
CA THR A 19 -58.80 -16.14 -7.75
C THR A 19 -58.65 -17.61 -8.19
N ALA A 20 -59.03 -18.50 -7.28
CA ALA A 20 -58.91 -19.96 -7.30
C ALA A 20 -60.06 -20.68 -8.04
N ALA A 21 -59.86 -21.96 -8.37
CA ALA A 21 -60.91 -22.99 -8.36
C ALA A 21 -60.29 -24.40 -8.29
N ASP A 22 -61.01 -25.28 -7.59
CA ASP A 22 -60.69 -26.60 -7.07
C ASP A 22 -60.46 -27.73 -8.08
N GLU A 23 -59.85 -28.83 -7.58
CA GLU A 23 -60.28 -30.25 -7.71
C GLU A 23 -59.09 -31.24 -7.80
N PHE A 24 -58.89 -32.05 -6.74
CA PHE A 24 -58.32 -33.41 -6.82
C PHE A 24 -59.46 -34.39 -7.19
N PRO A 25 -59.26 -35.60 -7.78
CA PRO A 25 -58.14 -36.52 -7.55
C PRO A 25 -57.70 -37.38 -8.77
N SER A 26 -56.63 -38.18 -8.63
CA SER A 26 -56.59 -39.64 -8.94
C SER A 26 -55.18 -40.17 -9.23
N GLU A 27 -54.90 -41.33 -8.66
CA GLU A 27 -53.67 -42.10 -8.81
C GLU A 27 -53.51 -42.72 -10.21
N ARG A 28 -52.24 -43.09 -10.50
CA ARG A 28 -51.72 -44.05 -11.49
C ARG A 28 -51.48 -43.53 -12.91
N SER A 29 -50.21 -43.30 -13.23
CA SER A 29 -49.51 -44.06 -14.29
C SER A 29 -48.00 -43.81 -14.27
N ARG A 30 -47.23 -44.86 -14.61
CA ARG A 30 -45.77 -44.96 -14.61
C ARG A 30 -45.13 -44.14 -15.74
N MET A 31 -43.96 -43.53 -15.50
CA MET A 31 -42.80 -43.69 -16.40
C MET A 31 -41.49 -43.18 -15.80
N LYS A 32 -40.42 -43.93 -16.07
CA LYS A 32 -39.05 -43.75 -15.60
C LYS A 32 -38.40 -42.50 -16.20
N THR A 33 -37.75 -41.70 -15.36
CA THR A 33 -36.61 -40.87 -15.79
C THR A 33 -35.54 -40.91 -14.71
N ILE A 34 -34.57 -41.80 -14.86
CA ILE A 34 -33.34 -41.83 -14.07
C ILE A 34 -32.52 -40.61 -14.51
N ARG A 35 -32.48 -39.55 -13.69
CA ARG A 35 -31.51 -38.46 -13.87
C ARG A 35 -30.22 -38.86 -13.18
N PHE A 36 -29.23 -39.25 -13.99
CA PHE A 36 -27.83 -39.32 -13.60
C PHE A 36 -27.39 -37.93 -13.13
N TRP A 37 -27.20 -37.77 -11.82
CA TRP A 37 -26.43 -36.64 -11.29
C TRP A 37 -24.95 -36.96 -11.50
N MET A 38 -24.35 -36.39 -12.55
CA MET A 38 -22.90 -36.29 -12.62
C MET A 38 -22.45 -35.32 -11.53
N PHE A 39 -21.97 -35.85 -10.41
CA PHE A 39 -21.13 -35.09 -9.50
C PHE A 39 -19.82 -34.79 -10.23
N ALA A 40 -19.70 -33.59 -10.79
CA ALA A 40 -18.39 -33.04 -11.07
C ALA A 40 -17.64 -32.96 -9.74
N PRO A 41 -16.43 -33.52 -9.59
CA PRO A 41 -15.60 -33.17 -8.46
C PRO A 41 -15.21 -31.71 -8.66
N ALA A 42 -15.95 -30.80 -8.02
CA ALA A 42 -15.44 -29.48 -7.75
C ALA A 42 -14.16 -29.71 -6.94
N LEU A 43 -13.01 -29.53 -7.58
CA LEU A 43 -11.72 -29.50 -6.92
C LEU A 43 -11.78 -28.28 -6.01
N ALA A 44 -12.29 -28.48 -4.79
CA ALA A 44 -12.11 -27.56 -3.70
C ALA A 44 -10.60 -27.59 -3.42
N ILE A 45 -9.87 -26.70 -4.08
CA ILE A 45 -8.62 -26.22 -3.51
C ILE A 45 -9.07 -25.63 -2.19
N ALA A 46 -8.88 -26.39 -1.12
CA ALA A 46 -8.90 -25.84 0.21
C ALA A 46 -7.80 -24.78 0.19
N CYS A 47 -8.19 -23.53 -0.06
CA CYS A 47 -7.47 -22.40 0.48
C CYS A 47 -7.52 -22.65 1.98
N THR A 48 -6.54 -23.38 2.50
CA THR A 48 -6.23 -23.34 3.92
C THR A 48 -6.06 -21.86 4.18
N SER A 49 -7.04 -21.29 4.90
CA SER A 49 -7.00 -19.93 5.38
C SER A 49 -5.66 -19.80 6.10
N ALA A 50 -4.68 -19.19 5.43
CA ALA A 50 -3.43 -18.83 6.05
C ALA A 50 -3.85 -17.93 7.22
N THR A 51 -3.74 -18.43 8.45
CA THR A 51 -3.59 -17.54 9.61
C THR A 51 -2.54 -16.53 9.20
N ALA A 52 -2.91 -15.25 9.11
CA ALA A 52 -2.08 -14.22 8.49
C ALA A 52 -0.62 -14.41 8.93
N ALA A 53 0.22 -14.91 8.02
CA ALA A 53 1.58 -15.31 8.35
C ALA A 53 2.36 -14.10 8.85
N LEU A 54 2.02 -12.92 8.32
CA LEU A 54 2.53 -11.61 8.68
C LEU A 54 1.47 -10.78 9.41
N VAL A 55 1.86 -10.22 10.55
CA VAL A 55 1.04 -9.26 11.33
C VAL A 55 1.86 -8.01 11.57
N ILE A 56 1.39 -6.84 11.10
CA ILE A 56 2.01 -5.54 11.43
C ILE A 56 1.63 -5.21 12.88
N ASP A 57 2.63 -4.96 13.72
CA ASP A 57 2.45 -4.75 15.17
C ASP A 57 2.87 -3.34 15.64
N GLY A 58 3.47 -2.54 14.76
CA GLY A 58 3.76 -1.15 15.07
C GLY A 58 4.24 -0.34 13.89
N ARG A 59 3.97 0.97 13.96
CA ARG A 59 4.42 1.96 12.99
C ARG A 59 4.99 3.19 13.69
N GLN A 60 6.07 3.71 13.11
CA GLN A 60 6.59 5.03 13.44
C GLN A 60 6.95 5.78 12.17
N THR A 61 6.46 7.00 12.05
CA THR A 61 6.75 7.94 10.97
C THR A 61 7.35 9.20 11.58
N GLN A 62 8.45 9.67 11.02
CA GLN A 62 9.10 10.91 11.40
C GLN A 62 9.36 11.77 10.17
N LEU A 63 8.94 13.03 10.25
CA LEU A 63 9.25 14.09 9.30
C LEU A 63 10.04 15.18 10.04
N GLN A 64 11.26 15.47 9.59
CA GLN A 64 12.16 16.47 10.09
C GLN A 64 12.68 17.30 8.92
N VAL A 65 12.46 18.61 9.02
CA VAL A 65 12.74 19.56 7.96
C VAL A 65 13.47 20.76 8.54
N SER A 66 14.55 21.18 7.88
CA SER A 66 15.23 22.44 8.15
C SER A 66 14.82 23.47 7.11
N THR A 67 14.56 24.69 7.52
CA THR A 67 14.07 25.74 6.63
C THR A 67 14.87 27.02 6.79
N GLN A 68 14.95 27.79 5.72
CA GLN A 68 15.63 29.08 5.67
C GLN A 68 14.73 30.12 5.02
N ILE A 69 14.53 31.24 5.69
CA ILE A 69 13.68 32.36 5.24
C ILE A 69 14.40 33.68 5.53
N GLY A 70 14.43 34.59 4.55
CA GLY A 70 14.89 35.95 4.75
C GLY A 70 15.28 36.65 3.46
N PHE A 71 16.30 37.50 3.52
CA PHE A 71 16.92 38.16 2.37
C PHE A 71 18.44 38.05 2.46
N VAL A 72 19.13 38.37 1.35
CA VAL A 72 20.61 38.35 1.31
C VAL A 72 21.19 39.30 2.35
N GLY A 73 21.79 38.74 3.40
CA GLY A 73 22.37 39.49 4.54
C GLY A 73 21.64 39.33 5.87
N SER A 74 20.44 38.75 5.89
CA SER A 74 19.70 38.41 7.11
C SER A 74 18.74 37.25 6.85
N VAL A 75 19.27 36.02 6.98
CA VAL A 75 18.51 34.77 6.82
C VAL A 75 18.30 34.14 8.19
N ASN A 76 17.07 33.77 8.50
CA ASN A 76 16.72 32.98 9.68
C ASN A 76 16.57 31.52 9.29
N SER A 77 17.02 30.63 10.18
CA SER A 77 16.88 29.19 10.01
C SER A 77 16.03 28.60 11.13
N ALA A 78 15.15 27.66 10.80
CA ALA A 78 14.34 26.92 11.76
C ALA A 78 14.38 25.42 11.45
N THR A 79 14.09 24.60 12.46
CA THR A 79 13.88 23.16 12.28
C THR A 79 12.49 22.83 12.78
N ASP A 80 11.71 22.16 11.93
CA ASP A 80 10.40 21.63 12.27
C ASP A 80 10.48 20.09 12.30
N SER A 81 9.85 19.49 13.30
CA SER A 81 9.77 18.04 13.45
C SER A 81 8.35 17.62 13.77
N ARG A 82 7.82 16.74 12.93
CA ARG A 82 6.51 16.11 13.07
C ARG A 82 6.70 14.61 13.18
N GLN A 83 6.07 14.01 14.18
CA GLN A 83 6.12 12.58 14.42
C GLN A 83 4.71 12.01 14.49
N TYR A 84 4.56 10.80 13.98
CA TYR A 84 3.32 10.05 14.05
C TYR A 84 3.60 8.58 14.32
N SER A 85 2.91 8.02 15.30
CA SER A 85 2.99 6.60 15.63
C SER A 85 1.57 6.05 15.68
N SER A 86 1.34 4.90 15.06
CA SER A 86 0.08 4.18 15.13
C SER A 86 0.37 2.71 15.37
N VAL A 87 -0.49 2.07 16.14
CA VAL A 87 -0.31 0.65 16.48
C VAL A 87 -0.81 -0.24 15.35
N THR A 88 -1.77 0.19 14.51
CA THR A 88 -2.29 -0.58 13.35
C THR A 88 -3.42 0.11 12.54
N SER A 89 -4.03 1.20 13.02
CA SER A 89 -5.32 1.66 12.50
C SER A 89 -5.24 2.67 11.36
N ASP A 90 -4.11 3.35 11.20
CA ASP A 90 -3.94 4.38 10.17
C ASP A 90 -2.85 3.97 9.19
N LEU A 91 -3.32 3.54 8.02
CA LEU A 91 -2.49 3.07 6.93
C LEU A 91 -2.06 4.21 5.99
N GLN A 92 -2.65 5.41 6.12
CA GLN A 92 -2.42 6.53 5.20
C GLN A 92 -2.21 7.88 5.90
N PRO A 93 -1.25 8.00 6.83
CA PRO A 93 -0.96 9.26 7.46
C PRO A 93 -0.25 10.19 6.50
N ARG A 94 -0.55 11.46 6.73
CA ARG A 94 0.03 12.60 6.04
C ARG A 94 0.60 13.56 7.06
N LEU A 95 1.88 13.84 6.96
CA LEU A 95 2.55 14.87 7.76
C LEU A 95 2.88 16.03 6.83
N ALA A 96 2.37 17.22 7.13
CA ALA A 96 2.61 18.39 6.30
C ALA A 96 2.76 19.64 7.16
N GLY A 97 3.47 20.62 6.63
CA GLY A 97 3.61 21.94 7.23
C GLY A 97 4.06 22.97 6.20
N SER A 98 4.03 24.23 6.61
CA SER A 98 4.35 25.37 5.76
C SER A 98 4.72 26.55 6.63
N ASP A 99 5.50 27.48 6.09
CA ASP A 99 5.76 28.77 6.72
C ASP A 99 6.00 29.83 5.64
N SER A 100 5.94 31.08 6.05
CA SER A 100 6.12 32.23 5.19
C SER A 100 6.74 33.41 5.93
N GLY A 101 7.41 34.28 5.17
CA GLY A 101 8.00 35.49 5.69
C GLY A 101 8.03 36.59 4.65
N SER A 102 8.03 37.83 5.12
CA SER A 102 8.24 39.01 4.29
C SER A 102 8.82 40.16 5.10
N GLY A 103 9.40 41.13 4.40
CA GLY A 103 9.90 42.36 5.00
C GLY A 103 10.44 43.36 3.97
N ALA A 104 10.78 44.56 4.44
CA ALA A 104 11.40 45.59 3.61
C ALA A 104 12.93 45.46 3.61
N VAL A 105 13.58 45.74 2.48
CA VAL A 105 15.04 45.79 2.32
C VAL A 105 15.41 47.02 1.51
N GLY A 106 15.91 48.07 2.16
CA GLY A 106 16.32 49.30 1.46
C GLY A 106 15.16 49.92 0.65
N ASP A 107 15.29 49.90 -0.68
CA ASP A 107 14.30 50.35 -1.66
C ASP A 107 13.35 49.26 -2.17
N GLY A 108 13.50 48.02 -1.69
CA GLY A 108 12.70 46.86 -2.10
C GLY A 108 12.03 46.11 -0.94
N SER A 109 11.44 44.98 -1.28
CA SER A 109 10.87 44.00 -0.35
C SER A 109 11.49 42.62 -0.55
N TRP A 110 11.25 41.74 0.41
CA TRP A 110 11.49 40.32 0.25
C TRP A 110 10.22 39.55 0.65
N ILE A 111 9.96 38.46 -0.08
CA ILE A 111 8.86 37.53 0.20
C ILE A 111 9.41 36.12 0.01
N ALA A 112 9.20 35.25 0.99
CA ALA A 112 9.60 33.86 0.95
C ALA A 112 8.53 32.97 1.57
N ASN A 113 8.32 31.79 0.98
CA ASN A 113 7.36 30.80 1.46
C ASN A 113 7.95 29.40 1.26
N TYR A 114 7.59 28.46 2.12
CA TYR A 114 7.84 27.04 1.88
C TYR A 114 6.66 26.18 2.31
N GLN A 115 6.61 24.99 1.73
CA GLN A 115 5.68 23.92 2.07
C GLN A 115 6.44 22.60 2.02
N TYR A 116 6.08 21.68 2.90
CA TYR A 116 6.63 20.35 2.91
C TYR A 116 5.55 19.34 3.29
N GLN A 117 5.67 18.13 2.76
CA GLN A 117 4.70 17.06 2.96
C GLN A 117 5.37 15.70 2.86
N LEU A 118 4.96 14.77 3.73
CA LEU A 118 5.25 13.36 3.68
C LEU A 118 3.93 12.60 3.59
N ASP A 119 3.69 11.98 2.45
CA ASP A 119 2.56 11.08 2.22
C ASP A 119 3.04 9.65 2.31
N GLN A 120 2.25 8.77 2.94
CA GLN A 120 2.58 7.36 3.07
C GLN A 120 1.33 6.51 2.88
N SER A 121 1.48 5.34 2.27
CA SER A 121 0.43 4.34 2.14
C SER A 121 0.94 2.96 2.46
N ILE A 122 0.09 2.14 3.07
CA ILE A 122 0.34 0.73 3.34
C ILE A 122 -0.92 -0.05 3.02
N ASP A 123 -0.80 -1.08 2.19
CA ASP A 123 -1.90 -1.94 1.81
C ASP A 123 -1.55 -3.40 2.16
N TYR A 124 -2.43 -4.07 2.89
CA TYR A 124 -2.30 -5.50 3.15
C TYR A 124 -2.58 -6.30 1.89
N LEU A 125 -1.74 -7.29 1.61
CA LEU A 125 -1.93 -8.18 0.46
C LEU A 125 -2.69 -9.44 0.88
N PRO A 126 -3.63 -9.96 0.06
CA PRO A 126 -4.48 -11.10 0.39
C PRO A 126 -3.77 -12.43 0.70
N ALA A 127 -2.45 -12.52 0.51
CA ALA A 127 -1.64 -13.73 0.68
C ALA A 127 -0.65 -13.67 1.86
N GLY A 128 -0.77 -12.70 2.77
CA GLY A 128 0.14 -12.60 3.93
C GLY A 128 1.38 -11.75 3.67
N GLY A 129 1.18 -10.58 3.07
CA GLY A 129 2.22 -9.61 2.77
C GLY A 129 1.71 -8.16 2.85
N PHE A 130 2.53 -7.20 2.44
CA PHE A 130 2.13 -5.80 2.34
C PHE A 130 2.76 -5.12 1.13
N SER A 131 2.10 -4.06 0.67
CA SER A 131 2.67 -3.04 -0.19
C SER A 131 2.79 -1.76 0.64
N ALA A 132 3.87 -1.02 0.50
CA ALA A 132 4.04 0.26 1.16
C ALA A 132 4.70 1.27 0.22
N SER A 133 4.29 2.53 0.31
CA SER A 133 4.94 3.61 -0.43
C SER A 133 4.97 4.89 0.37
N ALA A 134 5.90 5.78 0.03
CA ALA A 134 5.87 7.15 0.50
C ALA A 134 6.52 8.12 -0.49
N SER A 135 6.14 9.39 -0.34
CA SER A 135 6.81 10.51 -1.00
C SER A 135 6.99 11.66 -0.03
N VAL A 136 8.20 12.23 -0.02
CA VAL A 136 8.47 13.55 0.53
C VAL A 136 8.34 14.53 -0.61
N THR A 137 7.52 15.57 -0.44
CA THR A 137 7.38 16.67 -1.38
C THR A 137 7.82 17.94 -0.68
N LEU A 138 8.75 18.67 -1.31
CA LEU A 138 9.24 19.94 -0.81
C LEU A 138 9.01 21.05 -1.84
N PHE A 139 8.62 22.20 -1.33
CA PHE A 139 8.42 23.40 -2.13
C PHE A 139 8.98 24.60 -1.38
N ALA A 140 9.81 25.39 -2.04
CA ALA A 140 10.22 26.70 -1.56
C ALA A 140 10.12 27.71 -2.70
N PHE A 141 9.66 28.90 -2.36
CA PHE A 141 9.49 30.00 -3.30
C PHE A 141 10.01 31.27 -2.66
N ALA A 142 10.82 32.01 -3.43
CA ALA A 142 11.25 33.35 -3.09
C ALA A 142 10.89 34.31 -4.23
N ALA A 143 10.33 35.46 -3.88
CA ALA A 143 10.08 36.59 -4.76
C ALA A 143 10.86 37.82 -4.27
N ASP A 144 10.98 38.80 -5.16
CA ASP A 144 11.78 40.01 -4.96
C ASP A 144 13.21 39.66 -4.56
N GLN A 145 13.72 40.21 -3.45
CA GLN A 145 15.03 39.90 -2.89
C GLN A 145 15.01 38.77 -1.84
N GLY A 146 13.96 37.94 -1.85
CA GLY A 146 13.77 36.84 -0.89
C GLY A 146 14.76 35.69 -1.06
N VAL A 147 14.96 34.96 0.03
CA VAL A 147 15.64 33.68 0.11
C VAL A 147 14.70 32.68 0.77
N ALA A 148 14.49 31.54 0.12
CA ALA A 148 13.66 30.45 0.62
C ALA A 148 14.33 29.10 0.30
N ALA A 149 14.62 28.32 1.34
CA ALA A 149 15.10 26.96 1.19
C ALA A 149 14.43 26.03 2.21
N VAL A 150 14.30 24.77 1.83
CA VAL A 150 13.72 23.69 2.64
C VAL A 150 14.53 22.42 2.43
N ASP A 151 14.90 21.78 3.53
CA ASP A 151 15.77 20.60 3.56
C ASP A 151 15.13 19.51 4.42
N ALA A 152 14.62 18.47 3.76
CA ALA A 152 14.22 17.23 4.39
C ALA A 152 15.48 16.46 4.81
N GLN A 153 15.78 16.52 6.11
CA GLN A 153 16.97 15.91 6.69
C GLN A 153 16.98 14.38 6.47
N SER A 154 18.16 13.77 6.48
CA SER A 154 18.35 12.32 6.33
C SER A 154 17.70 11.46 7.43
N GLY A 155 17.02 12.07 8.40
CA GLY A 155 16.27 11.40 9.46
C GLY A 155 14.80 11.16 9.14
N ASN A 156 14.29 11.59 7.97
CA ASN A 156 12.90 11.29 7.60
C ASN A 156 12.73 9.79 7.40
N ARG A 157 11.88 9.19 8.23
CA ARG A 157 11.84 7.73 8.33
C ARG A 157 10.42 7.21 8.46
N LEU A 158 10.14 6.11 7.78
CA LEU A 158 9.10 5.17 8.14
C LEU A 158 9.74 3.93 8.75
N GLU A 159 9.24 3.49 9.88
CA GLU A 159 9.46 2.16 10.43
C GLU A 159 8.13 1.41 10.47
N LEU A 160 8.10 0.22 9.90
CA LEU A 160 7.03 -0.76 10.04
C LEU A 160 7.58 -2.00 10.71
N ARG A 161 7.04 -2.31 11.88
CA ARG A 161 7.36 -3.53 12.62
C ARG A 161 6.27 -4.55 12.32
N PHE A 162 6.72 -5.78 12.13
CA PHE A 162 5.81 -6.89 11.88
C PHE A 162 6.38 -8.19 12.43
N HIS A 163 5.48 -9.12 12.71
CA HIS A 163 5.79 -10.44 13.20
C HIS A 163 5.40 -11.49 12.17
N LEU A 164 6.27 -12.51 12.00
CA LEU A 164 5.99 -13.71 11.24
C LEU A 164 5.71 -14.88 12.18
N ASN A 165 4.58 -15.55 11.99
CA ASN A 165 4.17 -16.70 12.80
C ASN A 165 4.77 -18.03 12.32
N THR A 166 5.23 -18.09 11.06
CA THR A 166 5.68 -19.31 10.39
C THR A 166 6.88 -19.03 9.49
N ASP A 167 7.67 -20.07 9.23
CA ASP A 167 8.77 -20.01 8.28
C ASP A 167 8.25 -20.02 6.83
N GLU A 168 8.53 -18.97 6.07
CA GLU A 168 7.98 -18.81 4.73
C GLU A 168 8.96 -18.10 3.79
N SER A 169 8.79 -18.36 2.48
CA SER A 169 9.56 -17.68 1.45
C SER A 169 8.85 -16.41 1.03
N TYR A 170 9.59 -15.31 0.94
CA TYR A 170 9.08 -14.00 0.56
C TYR A 170 9.85 -13.41 -0.62
N GLY A 171 9.11 -12.74 -1.50
CA GLY A 171 9.66 -11.77 -2.44
C GLY A 171 9.63 -10.39 -1.81
N PHE A 172 10.80 -9.75 -1.71
CA PHE A 172 10.93 -8.35 -1.33
C PHE A 172 11.39 -7.54 -2.54
N THR A 173 10.50 -6.73 -3.08
CA THR A 173 10.75 -5.90 -4.26
C THR A 173 10.50 -4.45 -3.95
N GLY A 174 11.11 -3.57 -4.74
CA GLY A 174 10.79 -2.17 -4.65
C GLY A 174 11.56 -1.30 -5.62
N ILE A 175 11.23 -0.02 -5.57
CA ILE A 175 11.86 1.05 -6.30
C ILE A 175 12.01 2.25 -5.38
N THR A 176 13.18 2.88 -5.41
CA THR A 176 13.47 4.10 -4.65
C THR A 176 14.07 5.16 -5.59
N THR A 177 13.84 6.43 -5.29
CA THR A 177 14.65 7.53 -5.85
C THR A 177 16.04 7.54 -5.20
N ASP A 178 17.01 8.22 -5.81
CA ASP A 178 18.39 8.31 -5.29
C ASP A 178 18.52 8.89 -3.87
N LEU A 179 17.52 9.68 -3.44
CA LEU A 179 17.43 10.30 -2.12
C LEU A 179 16.61 9.48 -1.10
N ALA A 180 16.22 8.27 -1.48
CA ALA A 180 15.53 7.31 -0.64
C ALA A 180 16.29 5.99 -0.56
N SER A 181 16.21 5.34 0.59
CA SER A 181 16.69 3.98 0.76
C SER A 181 15.68 3.19 1.58
N VAL A 182 15.63 1.90 1.32
CA VAL A 182 14.79 0.97 2.06
C VAL A 182 15.62 -0.20 2.53
N ILE A 183 15.30 -0.70 3.71
CA ILE A 183 15.98 -1.81 4.34
C ILE A 183 14.95 -2.73 4.99
N LEU A 184 15.19 -4.02 4.88
CA LEU A 184 14.46 -5.03 5.64
C LEU A 184 15.43 -5.64 6.65
N GLU A 185 15.00 -5.69 7.90
CA GLU A 185 15.82 -6.10 9.02
C GLU A 185 15.13 -7.16 9.87
N GLN A 186 15.91 -8.04 10.47
CA GLN A 186 15.46 -9.02 11.46
C GLN A 186 15.86 -8.59 12.87
N SER A 187 14.98 -8.79 13.84
CA SER A 187 15.31 -8.56 15.25
C SER A 187 16.34 -9.58 15.73
N ALA A 188 17.46 -9.10 16.24
CA ALA A 188 18.46 -9.92 16.93
C ALA A 188 18.22 -9.99 18.46
N GLY A 189 17.10 -9.41 18.93
CA GLY A 189 16.81 -9.22 20.36
C GLY A 189 17.44 -7.95 20.92
N SER A 190 17.01 -7.54 22.13
CA SER A 190 17.55 -6.37 22.85
C SER A 190 17.54 -5.04 22.06
N GLY A 191 16.62 -4.88 21.11
CA GLY A 191 16.52 -3.67 20.27
C GLY A 191 17.55 -3.60 19.12
N VAL A 192 18.33 -4.66 18.91
CA VAL A 192 19.29 -4.77 17.81
C VAL A 192 18.58 -5.32 16.57
N TRP A 193 18.87 -4.73 15.41
CA TRP A 193 18.30 -5.09 14.11
C TRP A 193 19.43 -5.42 13.14
N ASN A 194 19.35 -6.58 12.50
CA ASN A 194 20.33 -7.02 11.51
C ASN A 194 19.73 -6.88 10.11
N PRO A 195 20.45 -6.26 9.16
CA PRO A 195 19.97 -6.13 7.79
C PRO A 195 19.89 -7.50 7.10
N LEU A 196 18.76 -7.78 6.48
CA LEU A 196 18.54 -8.95 5.62
C LEU A 196 18.80 -8.62 4.14
N ALA A 197 18.62 -7.35 3.78
CA ALA A 197 18.97 -6.78 2.50
C ALA A 197 19.73 -5.47 2.75
N GLU A 198 20.75 -5.17 1.96
CA GLU A 198 21.45 -3.89 2.08
C GLU A 198 20.55 -2.74 1.60
N PRO A 199 20.70 -1.53 2.18
CA PRO A 199 20.00 -0.34 1.71
C PRO A 199 20.26 -0.12 0.22
N THR A 200 19.21 -0.15 -0.59
CA THR A 200 19.35 -0.04 -2.05
C THR A 200 18.63 1.19 -2.59
N ALA A 201 19.36 1.97 -3.38
CA ALA A 201 18.82 3.02 -4.25
C ALA A 201 18.40 2.40 -5.61
N GLY A 202 17.31 2.87 -6.20
CA GLY A 202 16.78 2.35 -7.45
C GLY A 202 15.91 1.10 -7.29
N ALA A 203 15.78 0.32 -8.36
CA ALA A 203 14.95 -0.89 -8.38
C ALA A 203 15.70 -2.09 -7.81
N PHE A 204 15.03 -2.90 -6.99
CA PHE A 204 15.61 -4.09 -6.38
C PHE A 204 14.59 -5.23 -6.27
N GLN A 205 15.13 -6.44 -6.15
CA GLN A 205 14.36 -7.66 -5.91
C GLN A 205 15.21 -8.66 -5.15
N TYR A 206 14.68 -9.14 -4.02
CA TYR A 206 15.26 -10.18 -3.20
C TYR A 206 14.28 -11.33 -3.03
N SER A 207 14.81 -12.54 -3.06
CA SER A 207 14.10 -13.76 -2.64
C SER A 207 14.65 -14.15 -1.28
N LEU A 208 13.82 -14.09 -0.25
CA LEU A 208 14.21 -14.28 1.14
C LEU A 208 13.48 -15.48 1.72
N ARG A 209 14.19 -16.31 2.49
CA ARG A 209 13.54 -17.30 3.37
C ARG A 209 13.54 -16.72 4.78
N LEU A 210 12.37 -16.38 5.28
CA LEU A 210 12.19 -15.76 6.59
C LEU A 210 11.69 -16.81 7.57
N ALA A 211 12.30 -16.89 8.75
CA ALA A 211 11.83 -17.74 9.84
C ALA A 211 10.73 -17.02 10.65
N ALA A 212 9.98 -17.75 11.48
CA ALA A 212 9.10 -17.15 12.47
C ALA A 212 9.89 -16.20 13.40
N GLY A 213 9.39 -14.99 13.62
CA GLY A 213 10.13 -13.97 14.37
C GLY A 213 9.68 -12.53 14.11
N GLN A 214 10.41 -11.57 14.69
CA GLN A 214 10.15 -10.13 14.52
C GLN A 214 11.04 -9.51 13.46
N TYR A 215 10.44 -8.65 12.66
CA TYR A 215 11.07 -7.97 11.54
C TYR A 215 10.71 -6.49 11.53
N ARG A 216 11.56 -5.70 10.88
CA ARG A 216 11.33 -4.28 10.65
C ARG A 216 11.63 -3.96 9.21
N PHE A 217 10.67 -3.34 8.55
CA PHE A 217 10.92 -2.57 7.36
C PHE A 217 11.23 -1.13 7.77
N ALA A 218 12.32 -0.57 7.26
CA ALA A 218 12.64 0.83 7.45
C ALA A 218 12.90 1.49 6.09
N ALA A 219 12.28 2.64 5.89
CA ALA A 219 12.53 3.49 4.73
C ALA A 219 13.02 4.84 5.21
N VAL A 220 14.11 5.31 4.62
CA VAL A 220 14.72 6.60 4.93
C VAL A 220 14.66 7.46 3.67
N SER A 221 14.26 8.70 3.85
CA SER A 221 14.06 9.68 2.80
C SER A 221 14.83 10.94 3.15
N SER A 222 15.28 11.67 2.13
CA SER A 222 15.90 12.97 2.26
C SER A 222 15.53 13.85 1.07
N GLY A 223 15.92 15.11 1.09
CA GLY A 223 15.83 15.97 -0.08
C GLY A 223 16.05 17.43 0.27
N TYR A 224 16.60 18.19 -0.67
CA TYR A 224 16.93 19.58 -0.48
C TYR A 224 16.38 20.42 -1.63
N HIS A 225 15.80 21.57 -1.32
CA HIS A 225 15.20 22.43 -2.30
C HIS A 225 15.43 23.92 -2.01
N ASP A 226 15.96 24.65 -2.99
CA ASP A 226 16.16 26.10 -2.96
C ASP A 226 15.49 26.80 -4.15
N SER A 227 14.44 27.56 -3.87
CA SER A 227 13.85 28.59 -4.77
C SER A 227 13.40 28.23 -6.20
N SER A 228 13.60 27.00 -6.71
CA SER A 228 13.08 26.51 -8.00
C SER A 228 12.59 25.06 -7.89
N GLN A 229 11.37 24.73 -8.37
CA GLN A 229 10.78 23.36 -8.32
C GLN A 229 11.84 22.28 -8.60
N GLY A 230 11.95 21.14 -7.92
CA GLY A 230 11.24 20.48 -6.83
C GLY A 230 12.19 19.39 -6.32
N ALA A 231 12.29 19.15 -5.01
CA ALA A 231 13.06 18.03 -4.50
C ALA A 231 12.14 17.19 -3.62
N GLY A 232 11.92 15.96 -4.08
CA GLY A 232 11.22 14.96 -3.32
C GLY A 232 12.01 13.67 -3.37
N SER A 233 11.86 12.85 -2.33
CA SER A 233 12.27 11.47 -2.36
C SER A 233 11.03 10.60 -2.31
N SER A 234 11.06 9.48 -3.03
CA SER A 234 9.97 8.53 -2.97
C SER A 234 10.50 7.11 -3.00
N TRP A 235 9.68 6.22 -2.46
CA TRP A 235 9.93 4.80 -2.48
C TRP A 235 8.60 4.06 -2.53
N ALA A 236 8.62 2.89 -3.17
CA ALA A 236 7.52 1.95 -3.19
C ALA A 236 8.09 0.54 -3.09
N VAL A 237 7.54 -0.27 -2.19
CA VAL A 237 8.01 -1.62 -1.91
C VAL A 237 6.85 -2.59 -1.78
N GLN A 238 7.16 -3.86 -1.98
CA GLN A 238 6.24 -4.95 -1.77
C GLN A 238 6.96 -6.10 -1.09
N LEU A 239 6.33 -6.66 -0.06
CA LEU A 239 6.71 -7.91 0.56
C LEU A 239 5.56 -8.90 0.35
N MET A 240 5.78 -9.96 -0.41
CA MET A 240 4.76 -10.96 -0.72
C MET A 240 5.25 -12.38 -0.45
N THR A 241 4.36 -13.25 -0.01
CA THR A 241 4.64 -14.69 0.08
C THR A 241 4.89 -15.25 -1.31
N MET A 242 5.92 -16.07 -1.44
CA MET A 242 6.18 -16.81 -2.67
C MET A 242 5.45 -18.15 -2.61
N PRO A 243 4.73 -18.55 -3.68
CA PRO A 243 4.15 -19.89 -3.74
C PRO A 243 5.25 -20.93 -3.53
N GLU A 244 4.98 -21.94 -2.70
CA GLU A 244 5.91 -23.06 -2.60
C GLU A 244 6.14 -23.69 -3.99
N PRO A 245 7.37 -24.10 -4.33
CA PRO A 245 7.65 -24.73 -5.62
C PRO A 245 6.74 -25.93 -5.92
N GLY A 246 6.34 -26.68 -4.88
CA GLY A 246 5.40 -27.80 -4.98
C GLY A 246 3.99 -27.40 -5.44
N SER A 247 3.53 -26.21 -5.05
CA SER A 247 2.22 -25.65 -5.42
C SER A 247 2.17 -25.25 -6.89
N LEU A 248 3.29 -24.75 -7.44
CA LEU A 248 3.44 -24.45 -8.87
C LEU A 248 3.37 -25.73 -9.72
N LEU A 249 4.01 -26.80 -9.25
CA LEU A 249 3.95 -28.12 -9.90
C LEU A 249 2.52 -28.67 -9.88
N LEU A 250 1.81 -28.56 -8.76
CA LEU A 250 0.44 -29.07 -8.63
C LEU A 250 -0.53 -28.36 -9.58
N LEU A 251 -0.41 -27.04 -9.71
CA LEU A 251 -1.17 -26.22 -10.66
C LEU A 251 -0.88 -26.64 -12.12
N ALA A 252 0.38 -26.88 -12.46
CA ALA A 252 0.77 -27.37 -13.79
C ALA A 252 0.20 -28.77 -14.09
N THR A 253 0.22 -29.69 -13.13
CA THR A 253 -0.43 -31.01 -13.29
C THR A 253 -1.95 -30.91 -13.40
N ALA A 254 -2.62 -30.04 -12.65
CA ALA A 254 -4.06 -29.88 -12.72
C ALA A 254 -4.51 -29.33 -14.10
N VAL A 255 -3.79 -28.35 -14.65
CA VAL A 255 -4.02 -27.84 -16.01
C VAL A 255 -3.73 -28.91 -17.06
N GLY A 256 -2.66 -29.69 -16.88
CA GLY A 256 -2.33 -30.81 -17.77
C GLY A 256 -3.39 -31.91 -17.79
N VAL A 257 -3.90 -32.31 -16.61
CA VAL A 257 -4.96 -33.32 -16.48
C VAL A 257 -6.30 -32.79 -17.03
N GLY A 258 -6.63 -31.52 -16.79
CA GLY A 258 -7.83 -30.86 -17.34
C GLY A 258 -7.83 -30.81 -18.87
N MET A 259 -6.68 -30.54 -19.50
CA MET A 259 -6.55 -30.58 -20.96
C MET A 259 -6.65 -32.00 -21.54
N VAL A 260 -6.13 -33.02 -20.84
CA VAL A 260 -6.18 -34.42 -21.30
C VAL A 260 -7.59 -35.01 -21.14
N ALA A 261 -8.31 -34.68 -20.07
CA ALA A 261 -9.70 -35.08 -19.87
C ALA A 261 -10.64 -34.40 -20.88
N GLY A 262 -10.48 -33.09 -21.13
CA GLY A 262 -11.27 -32.36 -22.12
C GLY A 262 -11.04 -32.81 -23.57
N ARG A 263 -9.83 -33.30 -23.91
CA ARG A 263 -9.55 -33.86 -25.24
C ARG A 263 -10.14 -35.25 -25.47
N ARG A 264 -10.28 -36.08 -24.43
CA ARG A 264 -10.94 -37.40 -24.58
C ARG A 264 -12.45 -37.29 -24.73
N GLN A 265 -13.06 -36.23 -24.20
CA GLN A 265 -14.51 -36.03 -24.27
C GLN A 265 -14.99 -35.51 -25.64
N ARG A 266 -14.11 -34.85 -26.43
CA ARG A 266 -14.42 -34.37 -27.79
C ARG A 266 -14.24 -35.40 -28.92
N ARG A 267 -13.94 -36.67 -28.61
CA ARG A 267 -13.71 -37.72 -29.63
C ARG A 267 -14.79 -38.79 -29.68
N ASN A 268 -15.86 -38.67 -28.88
CA ASN A 268 -17.01 -39.58 -28.83
C ASN A 268 -18.34 -38.80 -28.91
N GLU A 269 -18.42 -37.79 -29.76
CA GLU A 269 -19.68 -37.23 -30.28
C GLU A 269 -19.67 -37.32 -31.81
#